data_AF-A0A2A9PL30-F1
#
_entry.id   AF-A0A2A9PL30-F1
#
_cell.length_a   1.000
_cell.length_b   1.000
_cell.length_c   1.000
_cell.angle_alpha   90.00
_cell.angle_beta   90.00
_cell.angle_gamma   90.00
#
_symmetry.space_group_name_H-M   'P 1'
#
loop_
_entity.id
_entity.type
_entity.pdbx_description
1 polymer ?
#
loop_
_entity_poly.entity_id
_entity_poly.type
_entity_poly.pdbx_seq_one_letter_code
_entity_poly.pdbx_strand_id
1 'polypeptide(L)'
;MESTMVSQQDKLMPVAIVGMAGRFPGEATNPEKLWDMLCRGSSALSEVPGNRFNPDAFYHPSPEHQGSTNARGGNFLQEDIACFDAPFFSITPKEAQAMDPQQRLALEVVYEGLENGACNVRVRT
;
A
#
# COMPACT_ATOMS: atom_id res chain seq x y z
N MET A 1 -7.34 -42.41 38.74
CA MET A 1 -7.22 -40.94 38.77
C MET A 1 -5.95 -40.59 38.03
N GLU A 2 -6.00 -40.52 36.71
CA GLU A 2 -4.90 -40.02 35.89
C GLU A 2 -5.53 -39.46 34.62
N SER A 3 -6.05 -38.23 34.74
CA SER A 3 -6.41 -37.44 33.59
C SER A 3 -5.11 -37.02 32.93
N THR A 4 -4.71 -37.75 31.89
CA THR A 4 -3.71 -37.29 30.94
C THR A 4 -4.24 -36.02 30.29
N MET A 5 -3.85 -34.87 30.83
CA MET A 5 -3.99 -33.59 30.16
C MET A 5 -3.17 -33.67 28.88
N VAL A 6 -3.85 -33.84 27.75
CA VAL A 6 -3.26 -33.56 26.45
C VAL A 6 -2.87 -32.08 26.48
N SER A 7 -1.57 -31.84 26.58
CA SER A 7 -0.97 -30.54 26.38
C SER A 7 -1.28 -30.10 24.95
N GLN A 8 -2.29 -29.26 24.80
CA GLN A 8 -2.58 -28.53 23.56
C GLN A 8 -1.52 -27.46 23.41
N GLN A 9 -0.34 -27.87 22.98
CA GLN A 9 0.64 -26.95 22.45
C GLN A 9 0.16 -26.62 21.04
N ASP A 10 -0.52 -25.48 20.90
CA ASP A 10 -0.97 -24.93 19.61
C ASP A 10 0.24 -24.86 18.67
N LYS A 11 0.39 -25.89 17.85
CA LYS A 11 1.47 -26.04 16.89
C LYS A 11 1.14 -25.12 15.73
N LEU A 12 1.45 -23.83 15.88
CA LEU A 12 1.29 -22.85 14.81
C LEU A 12 2.01 -23.38 13.57
N MET A 13 1.24 -23.68 12.52
CA MET A 13 1.82 -24.08 11.24
C MET A 13 2.53 -22.88 10.63
N PRO A 14 3.80 -23.03 10.18
CA PRO A 14 4.51 -21.92 9.57
C PRO A 14 3.83 -21.51 8.25
N VAL A 15 3.68 -20.20 8.06
CA VAL A 15 3.14 -19.61 6.84
C VAL A 15 4.29 -19.09 5.99
N ALA A 16 4.32 -19.49 4.72
CA ALA A 16 5.30 -19.00 3.75
C ALA A 16 4.71 -17.82 2.95
N ILE A 17 5.50 -16.76 2.77
CA ILE A 17 5.18 -15.68 1.82
C ILE A 17 5.67 -16.15 0.45
N VAL A 18 4.73 -16.51 -0.43
CA VAL A 18 5.06 -17.04 -1.77
C VAL A 18 5.17 -15.95 -2.84
N GLY A 19 4.59 -14.78 -2.60
CA GLY A 19 4.64 -13.61 -3.49
C GLY A 19 4.46 -12.32 -2.69
N MET A 20 5.01 -11.22 -3.21
CA MET A 20 4.95 -9.90 -2.59
C MET A 20 4.83 -8.83 -3.67
N ALA A 21 4.02 -7.82 -3.42
CA ALA A 21 3.93 -6.61 -4.22
C ALA A 21 3.56 -5.45 -3.30
N GLY A 22 3.79 -4.22 -3.76
CA GLY A 22 3.45 -3.03 -3.00
C GLY A 22 3.79 -1.76 -3.76
N ARG A 23 3.11 -0.68 -3.38
CA ARG A 23 3.41 0.67 -3.84
C ARG A 23 4.09 1.40 -2.68
N PHE A 24 5.29 1.91 -2.91
CA PHE A 24 6.10 2.57 -1.89
C PHE A 24 6.48 3.99 -2.33
N PRO A 25 6.79 4.87 -1.37
CA PRO A 25 7.20 6.24 -1.65
C PRO A 25 8.61 6.31 -2.25
N GLY A 26 8.95 7.45 -2.85
CA GLY A 26 10.25 7.67 -3.45
C GLY A 26 10.45 6.85 -4.72
N GLU A 27 11.65 6.30 -4.90
CA GLU A 27 12.01 5.51 -6.09
C GLU A 27 11.60 4.02 -6.00
N ALA A 28 11.01 3.62 -4.87
CA ALA A 28 10.65 2.24 -4.58
C ALA A 28 9.34 1.81 -5.27
N THR A 29 9.41 1.52 -6.56
CA THR A 29 8.23 1.11 -7.34
C THR A 29 7.82 -0.36 -7.12
N ASN A 30 8.61 -1.16 -6.41
CA ASN A 30 8.37 -2.57 -6.10
C ASN A 30 9.15 -3.02 -4.84
N PRO A 31 8.91 -4.23 -4.31
CA PRO A 31 9.59 -4.74 -3.12
C PRO A 31 11.12 -4.78 -3.22
N GLU A 32 11.67 -5.09 -4.40
CA GLU A 32 13.12 -5.15 -4.62
C GLU A 32 13.76 -3.76 -4.51
N LYS A 33 13.16 -2.75 -5.13
CA LYS A 33 13.64 -1.36 -5.03
C LYS A 33 13.43 -0.78 -3.64
N LEU A 34 12.36 -1.18 -2.94
CA LEU A 34 12.21 -0.85 -1.52
C LEU A 34 13.39 -1.41 -0.72
N TRP A 35 13.73 -2.68 -0.93
CA TRP A 35 14.86 -3.33 -0.26
C TRP A 35 16.17 -2.59 -0.54
N ASP A 36 16.46 -2.26 -1.80
CA ASP A 36 17.65 -1.49 -2.17
C ASP A 36 17.68 -0.12 -1.48
N MET A 37 16.55 0.59 -1.44
CA MET A 37 16.42 1.88 -0.76
C MET A 37 16.73 1.77 0.74
N LEU A 38 16.19 0.74 1.39
CA LEU A 38 16.44 0.46 2.81
C LEU A 38 17.90 0.10 3.08
N CYS A 39 18.51 -0.75 2.24
CA CYS A 39 19.94 -1.09 2.35
C CYS A 39 20.86 0.11 2.19
N ARG A 40 20.46 1.10 1.37
CA ARG A 40 21.20 2.37 1.21
C ARG A 40 20.94 3.38 2.33
N GLY A 41 19.92 3.15 3.16
CA GLY A 41 19.49 4.12 4.18
C GLY A 41 18.89 5.40 3.59
N SER A 42 18.35 5.33 2.36
CA SER A 42 17.79 6.48 1.66
C SER A 42 16.45 6.90 2.24
N SER A 43 16.18 8.21 2.27
CA SER A 43 14.90 8.78 2.69
C SER A 43 14.01 9.07 1.49
N ALA A 44 12.73 8.74 1.60
CA ALA A 44 11.69 9.06 0.62
C ALA A 44 10.79 10.24 1.07
N LEU A 45 11.24 10.99 2.08
CA LEU A 45 10.51 12.15 2.59
C LEU A 45 10.43 13.23 1.51
N SER A 46 9.22 13.68 1.22
CA SER A 46 8.94 14.77 0.30
C SER A 46 7.96 15.76 0.90
N GLU A 47 7.83 16.93 0.30
CA GLU A 47 6.68 17.81 0.52
C GLU A 47 5.39 17.12 0.06
N VAL A 48 4.24 17.61 0.53
CA VAL A 48 2.93 17.15 0.06
C VAL A 48 2.79 17.48 -1.43
N PRO A 49 2.52 16.50 -2.31
CA PRO A 49 2.32 16.78 -3.72
C PRO A 49 1.11 17.70 -3.92
N GLY A 50 1.27 18.75 -4.73
CA GLY A 50 0.23 19.77 -4.93
C GLY A 50 -1.07 19.25 -5.55
N ASN A 51 -1.08 18.05 -6.13
CA ASN A 51 -2.27 17.37 -6.64
C ASN A 51 -3.05 16.59 -5.56
N ARG A 52 -2.57 16.51 -4.31
CA ARG A 52 -3.26 15.81 -3.21
C ARG A 52 -4.21 16.73 -2.47
N PHE A 53 -3.67 17.81 -1.91
CA PHE A 53 -4.38 18.88 -1.23
C PHE A 53 -3.42 20.08 -1.10
N ASN A 54 -3.95 21.26 -0.76
CA ASN A 54 -3.12 22.43 -0.50
C ASN A 54 -2.53 22.35 0.93
N PRO A 55 -1.24 22.05 1.13
CA PRO A 55 -0.66 21.94 2.47
C PRO A 55 -0.63 23.28 3.21
N ASP A 56 -0.45 24.40 2.50
CA ASP A 56 -0.37 25.73 3.12
C ASP A 56 -1.70 26.16 3.74
N ALA A 57 -2.82 25.68 3.21
CA ALA A 57 -4.14 25.95 3.78
C ALA A 57 -4.37 25.30 5.15
N PHE A 58 -3.59 24.27 5.48
CA PHE A 58 -3.74 23.49 6.72
C PHE A 58 -2.50 23.56 7.62
N TYR A 59 -1.44 24.29 7.24
CA TYR A 59 -0.21 24.34 8.01
C TYR A 59 -0.31 25.32 9.20
N HIS A 60 0.09 24.86 10.39
CA HIS A 60 0.32 25.73 11.54
C HIS A 60 1.51 25.20 12.38
N PRO A 61 2.42 26.06 12.88
CA PRO A 61 3.59 25.59 13.62
C PRO A 61 3.25 24.99 15.00
N SER A 62 2.15 25.42 15.64
CA SER A 62 1.67 24.83 16.90
C SER A 62 0.89 23.55 16.66
N PRO A 63 1.29 22.41 17.25
CA PRO A 63 0.56 21.13 17.15
C PRO A 63 -0.84 21.17 17.78
N GLU A 64 -1.10 22.09 18.72
CA GLU A 64 -2.37 22.19 19.43
C GLU A 64 -3.44 22.99 18.67
N HIS A 65 -3.07 23.61 17.55
CA HIS A 65 -3.99 24.39 16.76
C HIS A 65 -4.98 23.47 16.02
N GLN A 66 -6.26 23.55 16.37
CA GLN A 66 -7.30 22.68 15.83
C GLN A 66 -7.45 22.86 14.32
N GLY A 67 -7.69 21.75 13.62
CA GLY A 67 -7.90 21.75 12.16
C GLY A 67 -6.63 22.03 11.33
N SER A 68 -5.45 21.94 11.94
CA SER A 68 -4.17 22.19 11.26
C SER A 68 -3.16 21.06 11.49
N THR A 69 -2.10 21.07 10.70
CA THR A 69 -0.96 20.16 10.80
C THR A 69 0.34 20.96 10.89
N ASN A 70 1.28 20.50 11.70
CA ASN A 70 2.65 21.05 11.73
C ASN A 70 3.59 20.28 10.78
N ALA A 71 3.11 19.22 10.11
CA ALA A 71 3.86 18.48 9.11
C ALA A 71 3.78 19.18 7.76
N ARG A 72 4.94 19.49 7.16
CA ARG A 72 5.04 20.07 5.80
C ARG A 72 5.10 19.03 4.70
N GLY A 73 5.26 17.77 5.07
CA GLY A 73 5.55 16.69 4.15
C GLY A 73 5.40 15.33 4.80
N GLY A 74 5.71 14.31 4.02
CA GLY A 74 5.52 12.91 4.36
C GLY A 74 6.13 12.04 3.27
N ASN A 75 5.79 10.77 3.27
CA ASN A 75 6.25 9.85 2.24
C ASN A 75 5.07 9.56 1.31
N PHE A 76 5.16 10.05 0.07
CA PHE A 76 4.07 9.96 -0.90
C PHE A 76 4.46 9.07 -2.06
N LEU A 77 3.46 8.37 -2.61
CA LEU A 77 3.60 7.70 -3.90
C LEU A 77 3.82 8.75 -4.99
N GLN A 78 4.86 8.54 -5.81
CA GLN A 78 5.16 9.41 -6.94
C GLN A 78 4.17 9.23 -8.09
N GLU A 79 3.65 8.00 -8.25
CA GLU A 79 2.62 7.67 -9.24
C GLU A 79 1.28 8.34 -8.90
N ASP A 80 0.52 8.65 -9.96
CA ASP A 80 -0.81 9.22 -9.81
C ASP A 80 -1.81 8.16 -9.33
N ILE A 81 -2.27 8.30 -8.08
CA ILE A 81 -3.26 7.42 -7.46
C ILE A 81 -4.65 7.51 -8.12
N ALA A 82 -4.88 8.49 -9.00
CA ALA A 82 -6.10 8.58 -9.77
C ALA A 82 -6.09 7.62 -10.97
N CYS A 83 -4.92 7.18 -11.44
CA CYS A 83 -4.78 6.19 -12.50
C CYS A 83 -5.20 4.79 -12.00
N PHE A 84 -5.92 4.05 -12.84
CA PHE A 84 -6.37 2.70 -12.55
C PHE A 84 -6.81 2.00 -13.85
N ASP A 85 -6.38 0.75 -14.06
CA ASP A 85 -6.78 -0.06 -15.23
C ASP A 85 -8.17 -0.69 -15.01
N ALA A 86 -9.22 0.12 -15.10
CA ALA A 86 -10.59 -0.33 -14.87
C ALA A 86 -11.05 -1.46 -15.82
N PRO A 87 -10.76 -1.43 -17.13
CA PRO A 87 -11.11 -2.51 -18.05
C PRO A 87 -10.48 -3.85 -17.66
N PHE A 88 -9.23 -3.85 -17.18
CA PHE A 88 -8.56 -5.07 -16.72
C PHE A 88 -9.36 -5.76 -15.61
N PHE A 89 -9.90 -5.00 -14.65
CA PHE A 89 -10.71 -5.53 -13.54
C PHE A 89 -12.21 -5.68 -13.86
N SER A 90 -12.62 -5.51 -15.13
CA SER A 90 -14.03 -5.53 -15.55
C SER A 90 -14.89 -4.46 -14.83
N ILE A 91 -14.29 -3.31 -14.48
CA ILE A 91 -14.95 -2.20 -13.77
C ILE A 91 -15.28 -1.09 -14.77
N THR A 92 -16.49 -0.53 -14.71
CA THR A 92 -16.86 0.56 -15.61
C THR A 92 -16.15 1.86 -15.23
N PRO A 93 -15.90 2.80 -16.17
CA PRO A 93 -15.28 4.08 -15.85
C PRO A 93 -16.02 4.87 -14.76
N LYS A 94 -17.35 4.78 -14.73
CA LYS A 94 -18.18 5.45 -13.72
C LYS A 94 -17.99 4.85 -12.33
N GLU A 95 -17.90 3.53 -12.23
CA GLU A 95 -17.62 2.85 -10.96
C GLU A 95 -16.19 3.15 -10.49
N ALA A 96 -15.20 3.06 -11.39
CA ALA A 96 -13.80 3.36 -11.08
C ALA A 96 -13.61 4.78 -10.52
N GLN A 97 -14.34 5.78 -11.05
CA GLN A 97 -14.31 7.15 -10.54
C GLN A 97 -14.90 7.29 -9.13
N ALA A 98 -15.88 6.44 -8.78
CA ALA A 98 -16.51 6.43 -7.46
C ALA A 98 -15.74 5.60 -6.42
N MET A 99 -14.76 4.80 -6.85
CA MET A 99 -13.96 3.97 -5.96
C MET A 99 -12.90 4.77 -5.21
N ASP A 100 -12.72 4.41 -3.94
CA ASP A 100 -11.60 4.91 -3.14
C ASP A 100 -10.27 4.53 -3.85
N PRO A 101 -9.34 5.49 -4.06
CA PRO A 101 -8.02 5.19 -4.61
C PRO A 101 -7.30 4.03 -3.91
N GLN A 102 -7.48 3.83 -2.60
CA GLN A 102 -6.89 2.72 -1.86
C GLN A 102 -7.43 1.37 -2.30
N GLN A 103 -8.71 1.28 -2.65
CA GLN A 103 -9.31 0.04 -3.18
C GLN A 103 -8.75 -0.28 -4.56
N ARG A 104 -8.58 0.73 -5.40
CA ARG A 104 -8.00 0.60 -6.75
C ARG A 104 -6.55 0.12 -6.68
N LEU A 105 -5.74 0.76 -5.83
CA LEU A 105 -4.36 0.32 -5.57
C LEU A 105 -4.29 -1.09 -4.98
N ALA A 106 -5.20 -1.44 -4.07
CA ALA A 106 -5.24 -2.78 -3.49
C ALA A 106 -5.52 -3.85 -4.54
N LEU A 107 -6.41 -3.59 -5.52
CA LEU A 107 -6.69 -4.53 -6.61
C LEU A 107 -5.44 -4.79 -7.46
N GLU A 108 -4.72 -3.73 -7.85
CA GLU A 108 -3.48 -3.84 -8.62
C GLU A 108 -2.38 -4.59 -7.85
N VAL A 109 -2.15 -4.21 -6.59
CA VAL A 109 -1.10 -4.81 -5.75
C VAL A 109 -1.41 -6.28 -5.43
N VAL A 110 -2.67 -6.63 -5.18
CA VAL A 110 -3.05 -8.03 -4.94
C VAL A 110 -2.83 -8.86 -6.20
N TYR A 111 -3.19 -8.34 -7.37
CA TYR A 111 -2.94 -9.04 -8.64
C TYR A 111 -1.44 -9.26 -8.87
N GLU A 112 -0.61 -8.22 -8.73
CA GLU A 112 0.85 -8.35 -8.84
C GLU A 112 1.44 -9.31 -7.81
N GLY A 113 0.94 -9.31 -6.58
CA GLY A 113 1.39 -10.23 -5.53
C GLY A 113 1.08 -11.69 -5.87
N LEU A 114 -0.06 -11.95 -6.51
CA LEU A 114 -0.43 -13.28 -6.98
C LEU A 114 0.43 -13.72 -8.17
N GLU A 115 0.68 -12.84 -9.13
CA GLU A 115 1.59 -13.10 -10.27
C GLU A 115 3.02 -13.38 -9.79
N ASN A 116 3.55 -12.59 -8.85
CA ASN A 116 4.87 -12.82 -8.25
C ASN A 116 4.94 -14.14 -7.46
N GLY A 117 3.81 -14.62 -6.94
CA GLY A 117 3.69 -15.94 -6.33
C GLY A 117 3.44 -17.09 -7.31
N ALA A 118 3.49 -16.82 -8.62
CA ALA A 118 3.12 -17.76 -9.68
C ALA A 118 1.71 -18.36 -9.52
N CYS A 119 0.80 -17.62 -8.88
CA CYS A 119 -0.60 -17.98 -8.72
C CYS A 119 -1.42 -17.37 -9.86
N ASN A 120 -1.67 -18.17 -10.90
CA ASN A 120 -2.46 -17.72 -12.05
C ASN A 120 -3.88 -17.31 -11.64
N VAL A 121 -4.22 -16.04 -11.88
CA VAL A 121 -5.58 -15.52 -11.72
C VAL A 121 -6.15 -15.21 -13.09
N ARG A 122 -7.29 -15.81 -13.42
CA ARG A 122 -7.94 -15.57 -14.72
C ARG A 122 -8.92 -14.41 -14.58
N VAL A 123 -8.48 -13.20 -14.92
CA VAL A 123 -9.36 -12.04 -14.99
C VAL A 123 -10.10 -12.08 -16.35
N ARG A 124 -11.43 -11.98 -16.32
CA ARG A 124 -12.23 -12.03 -17.55
C ARG A 124 -12.22 -10.65 -18.21
N THR A 125 -11.37 -10.49 -19.23
CA THR A 125 -11.43 -9.36 -20.18
C THR A 125 -12.68 -9.42 -21.04
#